data_AF-A0A6I8UUR9-F1
#
_entry.id   AF-A0A6I8UUR9-F1
#
_cell.length_a   1.000
_cell.length_b   1.000
_cell.length_c   1.000
_cell.angle_alpha   90.00
_cell.angle_beta   90.00
_cell.angle_gamma   90.00
#
_symmetry.space_group_name_H-M   'P 1'
#
loop_
_entity.id
_entity.type
_entity.pdbx_description
1 polymer ?
#
loop_
_entity_poly.entity_id
_entity_poly.type
_entity_poly.pdbx_seq_one_letter_code
_entity_poly.pdbx_strand_id
1 'polypeptide(L)'
;MPADLVAKERYQRYLNTHIKAIDEQWKEQLSWYPQMQAFLYGRVPQIYLESRQVYGDEHFLRYARRHRLHQKHTVTKQDAERILLERQEKLDSDALNCKASPTENGEYGRVKPTRQHFC
;
A
#
# COMPACT_ATOMS: atom_id res chain seq x y z
N MET A 1 -14.63 -13.91 -49.98
CA MET A 1 -14.48 -13.57 -48.55
C MET A 1 -15.37 -12.37 -48.26
N PRO A 2 -16.39 -12.46 -47.39
CA PRO A 2 -17.27 -11.32 -47.12
C PRO A 2 -16.43 -10.19 -46.49
N ALA A 3 -16.57 -8.97 -47.03
CA ALA A 3 -15.73 -7.81 -46.71
C ALA A 3 -15.70 -7.49 -45.20
N ASP A 4 -16.76 -7.86 -44.47
CA ASP A 4 -16.90 -7.66 -43.02
C ASP A 4 -15.90 -8.48 -42.20
N LEU A 5 -15.53 -9.68 -42.63
CA LEU A 5 -14.52 -10.49 -41.94
C LEU A 5 -13.13 -9.86 -42.08
N VAL A 6 -12.81 -9.33 -43.25
CA VAL A 6 -11.53 -8.65 -43.51
C VAL A 6 -11.44 -7.35 -42.73
N ALA A 7 -12.53 -6.59 -42.62
CA ALA A 7 -12.59 -5.37 -41.80
C ALA A 7 -12.42 -5.69 -40.31
N LYS A 8 -13.09 -6.74 -39.81
CA LYS A 8 -12.97 -7.20 -38.42
C LYS A 8 -11.55 -7.65 -38.08
N GLU A 9 -10.91 -8.41 -38.96
CA GLU A 9 -9.51 -8.83 -38.78
C GLU A 9 -8.54 -7.65 -38.77
N ARG A 10 -8.72 -6.67 -39.67
CA ARG A 10 -7.91 -5.44 -39.67
C ARG A 10 -8.07 -4.64 -38.39
N TYR A 11 -9.30 -4.50 -37.91
CA TYR A 11 -9.58 -3.83 -36.64
C TYR A 11 -8.94 -4.55 -35.45
N GLN A 12 -9.02 -5.88 -35.40
CA GLN A 12 -8.34 -6.67 -34.36
C GLN A 12 -6.81 -6.50 -34.39
N ARG A 13 -6.20 -6.48 -35.58
CA ARG A 13 -4.76 -6.22 -35.72
C ARG A 13 -4.39 -4.83 -35.21
N TYR A 14 -5.17 -3.81 -35.59
CA TYR A 14 -4.98 -2.43 -35.12
C TYR A 14 -5.06 -2.33 -33.58
N LEU A 15 -6.09 -2.94 -32.97
CA LEU A 15 -6.23 -2.98 -31.52
C LEU A 15 -5.03 -3.66 -30.86
N ASN A 16 -4.60 -4.82 -31.39
CA ASN A 16 -3.46 -5.54 -30.84
C ASN A 16 -2.17 -4.71 -30.94
N THR A 17 -1.95 -3.98 -32.04
CA THR A 17 -0.79 -3.08 -32.16
C THR A 17 -0.87 -1.92 -31.17
N HIS A 18 -2.06 -1.37 -30.96
CA HIS A 18 -2.25 -0.25 -30.04
C HIS A 18 -2.06 -0.68 -28.57
N ILE A 19 -2.53 -1.87 -28.21
CA ILE A 19 -2.32 -2.45 -26.88
C ILE A 19 -0.83 -2.71 -26.63
N LYS A 20 -0.11 -3.24 -27.62
CA LYS A 20 1.34 -3.45 -27.51
C LYS A 20 2.10 -2.14 -27.32
N ALA A 21 1.76 -1.10 -28.09
CA ALA A 21 2.38 0.22 -27.95
C ALA A 21 2.16 0.82 -26.55
N ILE A 22 0.95 0.65 -25.98
CA ILE A 22 0.66 1.09 -24.62
C ILE A 22 1.46 0.27 -23.60
N ASP A 23 1.54 -1.05 -23.76
CA ASP A 23 2.31 -1.94 -22.90
C ASP A 23 3.81 -1.58 -22.87
N GLU A 24 4.39 -1.29 -24.04
CA GLU A 24 5.77 -0.80 -24.16
C GLU A 24 5.96 0.56 -23.50
N GLN A 25 5.07 1.52 -23.78
CA GLN A 25 5.11 2.84 -23.15
C GLN A 25 5.05 2.75 -21.62
N TRP A 26 4.20 1.88 -21.07
CA TRP A 26 4.10 1.68 -19.63
C TRP A 26 5.36 1.06 -19.04
N LYS A 27 5.99 0.09 -19.71
CA LYS A 27 7.29 -0.45 -19.26
C LYS A 27 8.36 0.62 -19.20
N GLU A 28 8.42 1.51 -20.18
CA GLU A 28 9.45 2.55 -20.26
C GLU A 28 9.22 3.70 -19.27
N GLN A 29 7.96 4.11 -19.08
CA GLN A 29 7.64 5.34 -18.34
C GLN A 29 7.22 5.10 -16.89
N LEU A 30 6.73 3.90 -16.55
CA LEU A 30 6.07 3.64 -15.27
C LEU A 30 6.87 2.62 -14.47
N SER A 31 7.59 3.10 -13.46
CA SER A 31 8.36 2.28 -12.52
C SER A 31 7.51 1.30 -11.70
N TRP A 32 6.20 1.54 -11.60
CA TRP A 32 5.25 0.66 -10.92
C TRP A 32 4.67 -0.43 -11.83
N TYR A 33 4.90 -0.40 -13.15
CA TYR A 33 4.35 -1.40 -14.05
C TYR A 33 4.91 -2.80 -13.72
N PRO A 34 4.10 -3.88 -13.63
CA PRO A 34 4.54 -5.14 -13.04
C PRO A 34 5.80 -5.76 -13.68
N GLN A 35 5.93 -5.71 -15.01
CA GLN A 35 7.12 -6.25 -15.69
C GLN A 35 8.37 -5.42 -15.35
N MET A 36 8.22 -4.10 -15.28
CA MET A 36 9.31 -3.20 -14.91
C MET A 36 9.68 -3.37 -13.43
N GLN A 37 8.69 -3.49 -12.55
CA GLN A 37 8.93 -3.82 -11.14
C GLN A 37 9.68 -5.14 -10.98
N ALA A 38 9.25 -6.20 -11.67
CA ALA A 38 9.92 -7.49 -11.61
C ALA A 38 11.39 -7.38 -12.03
N PHE A 39 11.69 -6.63 -13.10
CA PHE A 39 13.06 -6.35 -13.52
C PHE A 39 13.86 -5.57 -12.46
N LEU A 40 13.29 -4.47 -11.92
CA LEU A 40 13.96 -3.64 -10.92
C LEU A 40 14.23 -4.40 -9.62
N TYR A 41 13.24 -5.14 -9.13
CA TYR A 41 13.38 -5.96 -7.92
C TYR A 41 14.31 -7.16 -8.14
N GLY A 42 14.31 -7.74 -9.33
CA GLY A 42 15.25 -8.79 -9.73
C GLY A 42 16.72 -8.34 -9.66
N ARG A 43 17.00 -7.03 -9.78
CA ARG A 43 18.35 -6.47 -9.68
C ARG A 43 18.80 -6.22 -8.23
N VAL A 44 17.90 -6.24 -7.25
CA VAL A 44 18.23 -5.98 -5.84
C VAL A 44 19.35 -6.89 -5.29
N PRO A 45 19.39 -8.21 -5.56
CA PRO A 45 20.48 -9.07 -5.11
C PRO A 45 21.84 -8.66 -5.68
N GLN A 46 21.89 -8.26 -6.95
CA GLN A 46 23.11 -7.78 -7.58
C GLN A 46 23.58 -6.47 -6.94
N ILE A 47 22.68 -5.50 -6.77
CA ILE A 47 23.00 -4.21 -6.13
C ILE A 47 23.52 -4.44 -4.70
N TYR A 48 22.91 -5.38 -3.98
CA TYR A 48 23.34 -5.75 -2.64
C TYR A 48 24.77 -6.32 -2.64
N LEU A 49 25.08 -7.23 -3.57
CA LEU A 49 26.41 -7.81 -3.71
C LEU A 49 27.47 -6.74 -4.05
N GLU A 50 27.19 -5.91 -5.06
CA GLU A 50 28.09 -4.82 -5.49
C GLU A 50 28.35 -3.85 -4.32
N SER A 51 27.30 -3.45 -3.62
CA SER A 51 27.41 -2.55 -2.49
C SER A 51 28.19 -3.18 -1.32
N ARG A 52 28.02 -4.48 -1.08
CA ARG A 52 28.78 -5.23 -0.07
C ARG A 52 30.27 -5.28 -0.41
N GLN A 53 30.61 -5.47 -1.68
CA GLN A 53 32.01 -5.47 -2.14
C GLN A 53 32.64 -4.08 -2.03
N VAL A 54 31.92 -3.02 -2.37
CA VAL A 54 32.45 -1.64 -2.38
C VAL A 54 32.59 -1.06 -0.98
N TYR A 55 31.58 -1.25 -0.12
CA TYR A 55 31.52 -0.59 1.19
C TYR A 55 31.84 -1.53 2.36
N GLY A 56 31.93 -2.84 2.13
CA GLY A 56 32.13 -3.83 3.18
C GLY A 56 30.92 -4.02 4.10
N ASP A 57 31.00 -5.05 4.94
CA ASP A 57 29.88 -5.49 5.79
C ASP A 57 29.56 -4.51 6.92
N GLU A 58 30.53 -3.69 7.32
CA GLU A 58 30.38 -2.83 8.50
C GLU A 58 29.26 -1.78 8.31
N HIS A 59 29.16 -1.18 7.12
CA HIS A 59 28.09 -0.23 6.81
C HIS A 59 26.70 -0.87 6.82
N PHE A 60 26.58 -2.10 6.30
CA PHE A 60 25.33 -2.87 6.32
C PHE A 60 24.95 -3.29 7.73
N LEU A 61 25.90 -3.79 8.50
CA LEU A 61 25.70 -4.17 9.90
C LEU A 61 25.37 -2.93 10.74
N ARG A 62 25.96 -1.78 10.45
CA ARG A 62 25.63 -0.52 11.12
C ARG A 62 24.22 -0.04 10.76
N TYR A 63 23.81 -0.16 9.49
CA TYR A 63 22.45 0.16 9.06
C TYR A 63 21.41 -0.81 9.64
N ALA A 64 21.69 -2.12 9.63
CA ALA A 64 20.87 -3.16 10.23
C ALA A 64 20.73 -2.97 11.74
N ARG A 65 21.84 -2.62 12.43
CA ARG A 65 21.84 -2.26 13.86
C ARG A 65 21.14 -0.93 14.13
N ARG A 66 21.17 0.02 13.19
CA ARG A 66 20.56 1.36 13.31
C ARG A 66 19.04 1.41 13.18
N HIS A 67 18.34 0.29 13.38
CA HIS A 67 16.88 0.26 13.40
C HIS A 67 16.23 0.65 12.08
N ARG A 68 16.04 -0.33 11.19
CA ARG A 68 15.12 -0.17 10.05
C ARG A 68 13.63 -0.13 10.45
N LEU A 69 13.34 -0.17 11.74
CA LEU A 69 12.05 0.25 12.28
C LEU A 69 12.39 1.15 13.46
N HIS A 70 12.22 2.45 13.27
CA HIS A 70 12.05 3.42 14.35
C HIS A 70 11.22 2.73 15.46
N GLN A 71 11.53 2.89 16.77
CA GLN A 71 10.82 2.16 17.84
C GLN A 71 9.28 2.13 17.72
N LYS A 72 8.67 3.15 17.10
CA LYS A 72 7.25 3.20 16.69
C LYS A 72 6.78 2.09 15.71
N HIS A 73 7.69 1.35 15.10
CA HIS A 73 7.41 0.31 14.10
C HIS A 73 8.04 -1.04 14.48
N THR A 74 8.91 -1.08 15.49
CA THR A 74 9.35 -2.32 16.16
C THR A 74 8.36 -2.61 17.28
N VAL A 75 7.19 -3.15 16.90
CA VAL A 75 6.18 -3.55 17.87
C VAL A 75 6.58 -4.92 18.42
N THR A 76 7.07 -4.97 19.66
CA THR A 76 7.17 -6.26 20.38
C THR A 76 5.76 -6.74 20.75
N LYS A 77 5.58 -8.02 21.10
CA LYS A 77 4.27 -8.53 21.57
C LYS A 77 3.73 -7.72 22.74
N GLN A 78 4.61 -7.31 23.65
CA GLN A 78 4.28 -6.45 24.80
C GLN A 78 3.85 -5.04 24.36
N ASP A 79 4.52 -4.46 23.35
CA ASP A 79 4.09 -3.17 22.78
C ASP A 79 2.74 -3.28 22.08
N ALA A 80 2.45 -4.39 21.41
CA ALA A 80 1.15 -4.63 20.78
C ALA A 80 0.02 -4.72 21.83
N GLU A 81 0.25 -5.48 22.89
CA GLU A 81 -0.69 -5.61 24.02
C GLU A 81 -0.95 -4.26 24.68
N ARG A 82 0.11 -3.45 24.92
CA ARG A 82 -0.03 -2.09 25.46
C ARG A 82 -0.83 -1.18 24.53
N ILE A 83 -0.54 -1.18 23.22
CA ILE A 83 -1.28 -0.36 22.25
C ILE A 83 -2.76 -0.77 22.17
N LEU A 84 -3.06 -2.07 22.29
CA LEU A 84 -4.44 -2.58 22.31
C LEU A 84 -5.17 -2.15 23.58
N LEU A 85 -4.53 -2.25 24.75
CA LEU A 85 -5.08 -1.77 26.01
C LEU A 85 -5.35 -0.26 25.99
N GLU A 86 -4.39 0.55 25.54
CA GLU A 86 -4.56 2.00 25.42
C GLU A 86 -5.68 2.38 24.44
N ARG A 87 -5.88 1.59 23.37
CA ARG A 87 -7.02 1.78 22.46
C ARG A 87 -8.34 1.43 23.15
N GLN A 88 -8.39 0.32 23.87
CA GLN A 88 -9.59 -0.14 24.57
C GLN A 88 -10.02 0.85 25.66
N GLU A 89 -9.08 1.33 26.48
CA GLU A 89 -9.34 2.36 27.49
C GLU A 89 -9.91 3.65 26.88
N LYS A 90 -9.39 4.07 25.71
CA LYS A 90 -9.91 5.24 24.99
C LYS A 90 -11.31 5.00 24.43
N LEU A 91 -11.59 3.82 23.89
CA LEU A 91 -12.92 3.46 23.39
C LEU A 91 -13.95 3.43 24.53
N ASP A 92 -13.58 2.89 25.69
CA ASP A 92 -14.42 2.85 26.88
C ASP A 92 -14.72 4.27 27.38
N SER A 93 -13.71 5.16 27.36
CA SER A 93 -13.88 6.58 27.73
C SER A 93 -14.80 7.35 26.77
N ASP A 94 -14.73 7.06 25.47
CA ASP A 94 -15.60 7.69 24.46
C ASP A 94 -17.05 7.18 24.59
N ALA A 95 -17.24 5.90 24.91
CA ALA A 95 -18.56 5.31 25.13
C ALA A 95 -19.26 5.87 26.38
N LEU A 96 -18.51 6.10 27.47
CA LEU A 96 -19.02 6.71 28.71
C LEU A 96 -19.49 8.15 28.52
N ASN A 97 -18.90 8.89 27.58
CA ASN A 97 -19.24 10.28 27.29
C ASN A 97 -20.41 10.44 26.30
N CYS A 98 -20.90 9.35 25.71
CA CYS A 98 -22.04 9.38 24.81
C CYS A 98 -23.35 9.32 25.59
N LYS A 99 -23.80 10.46 26.12
CA LYS A 99 -25.17 10.57 26.65
C LYS A 99 -26.15 10.60 25.47
N ALA A 100 -26.97 9.56 25.33
CA ALA A 100 -28.09 9.57 24.40
C ALA A 100 -28.98 10.80 24.69
N SER A 101 -29.30 11.58 23.66
CA SER A 101 -30.20 12.71 23.83
C SER A 101 -31.59 12.18 24.21
N PRO A 102 -32.25 12.72 25.25
CA PRO A 102 -33.63 12.40 25.54
C PRO A 102 -34.49 13.09 24.46
N THR A 103 -34.82 12.40 23.39
CA THR A 103 -35.62 12.98 22.30
C THR A 103 -36.68 12.01 21.83
N GLU A 104 -37.94 12.41 21.97
CA GLU A 104 -39.14 11.73 21.44
C GLU A 104 -39.31 11.90 19.93
N ASN A 105 -38.53 12.78 19.28
CA ASN A 105 -38.58 13.03 17.84
C ASN A 105 -37.19 12.82 17.21
N GLY A 106 -37.07 11.79 16.37
CA GLY A 106 -35.82 11.28 15.80
C GLY A 106 -35.16 12.20 14.77
N GLU A 107 -34.46 13.23 15.24
CA GLU A 107 -33.47 13.94 14.42
C GLU A 107 -32.14 13.18 14.42
N TYR A 108 -31.84 12.50 13.31
CA TYR A 108 -30.54 11.90 13.08
C TYR A 108 -29.45 12.98 12.98
N GLY A 109 -28.34 12.82 13.71
CA GLY A 109 -27.13 13.64 13.56
C GLY A 109 -26.71 14.52 14.75
N ARG A 110 -27.39 14.46 15.91
CA ARG A 110 -26.99 15.23 17.11
C ARG A 110 -25.77 14.68 17.85
N VAL A 111 -25.43 13.40 17.63
CA VAL A 111 -24.24 12.78 18.20
C VAL A 111 -23.08 12.93 17.22
N LYS A 112 -22.02 13.61 17.65
CA LYS A 112 -20.80 13.69 16.84
C LYS A 112 -20.24 12.28 16.65
N PRO A 113 -19.89 11.86 15.43
CA PRO A 113 -19.31 10.54 15.19
C PRO A 113 -18.07 10.37 16.07
N THR A 114 -18.05 9.31 16.87
CA THR A 114 -16.86 8.97 17.67
C THR A 114 -15.78 8.43 16.76
N ARG A 115 -14.56 8.31 17.28
CA ARG A 115 -13.40 7.82 16.53
C ARG A 115 -13.57 6.42 15.93
N GLN A 116 -14.52 5.62 16.45
CA GLN A 116 -14.94 4.32 15.90
C GLN A 116 -15.57 4.42 14.49
N HIS A 117 -16.10 5.59 14.12
CA HIS A 117 -16.80 5.81 12.86
C HIS A 117 -15.87 6.22 11.71
N PHE A 118 -14.60 6.47 11.99
CA PHE A 118 -13.59 6.83 10.99
C PHE A 118 -12.60 5.67 10.83
N CYS A 119 -12.48 5.14 9.61
CA CYS A 119 -11.59 4.04 9.24
C CYS A 119 -10.12 4.46 9.19
#